data_AF-A0A4S3J3K8-F1
#
_entry.id   AF-A0A4S3J3K8-F1
#
_cell.length_a   1.000
_cell.length_b   1.000
_cell.length_c   1.000
_cell.angle_alpha   90.00
_cell.angle_beta   90.00
_cell.angle_gamma   90.00
#
_symmetry.space_group_name_H-M   'P 1'
#
loop_
_entity.id
_entity.type
_entity.pdbx_description
1 polymer ?
#
loop_
_entity_poly.entity_id
_entity_poly.type
_entity_poly.pdbx_seq_one_letter_code
_entity_poly.pdbx_strand_id
1 'polypeptide(L)'
;MAVLIGLKLPRVAPLVSSTAGLIIIHLLGGVLGLLNGIGPAGAALDDQTRWCYLAGGLFAAGHLVYGKTAMQIIGTIWDASLPGKKNLGALHPWLRLNWWRIMTANIPALLFFLTALIRAIMVRQA
;
A
#
# COMPACT_ATOMS: atom_id res chain seq x y z
N MET A 1 28.63 8.84 -20.51
CA MET A 1 27.44 9.49 -19.89
C MET A 1 26.42 8.51 -19.29
N ALA A 2 26.41 7.21 -19.65
CA ALA A 2 25.50 6.21 -19.08
C ALA A 2 25.74 5.88 -17.58
N VAL A 3 26.97 6.03 -17.09
CA VAL A 3 27.36 5.65 -15.71
C VAL A 3 26.81 6.63 -14.64
N LEU A 4 26.59 7.90 -14.99
CA LEU A 4 26.04 8.90 -14.05
C LEU A 4 24.52 8.81 -13.86
N ILE A 5 23.83 8.09 -14.73
CA ILE A 5 22.39 7.80 -14.61
C ILE A 5 22.18 6.65 -13.60
N GLY A 6 23.09 5.67 -13.56
CA GLY A 6 23.02 4.51 -12.65
C GLY A 6 23.16 4.82 -11.16
N LEU A 7 23.83 5.91 -10.78
CA LEU A 7 24.09 6.28 -9.38
C LEU A 7 23.05 7.24 -8.75
N LYS A 8 22.14 7.81 -9.56
CA LYS A 8 21.05 8.68 -9.05
C LYS A 8 19.75 7.92 -8.82
N LEU A 9 19.50 6.84 -9.55
CA LEU A 9 18.34 5.96 -9.34
C LEU A 9 18.25 5.37 -7.91
N PRO A 10 19.32 4.94 -7.22
CA PRO A 10 19.21 4.28 -5.91
C PRO A 10 18.59 5.14 -4.80
N ARG A 11 18.57 6.47 -4.96
CA ARG A 11 18.06 7.40 -3.94
C ARG A 11 16.57 7.74 -4.10
N VAL A 12 16.02 7.58 -5.30
CA VAL A 12 14.59 7.79 -5.62
C VAL A 12 13.87 6.49 -5.98
N ALA A 13 14.61 5.42 -6.27
CA ALA A 13 14.08 4.07 -6.49
C ALA A 13 13.23 3.55 -5.32
N PRO A 14 13.58 3.76 -4.03
CA PRO A 14 12.71 3.35 -2.93
C PRO A 14 11.38 4.11 -2.92
N LEU A 15 11.38 5.36 -3.41
CA LEU A 15 10.21 6.23 -3.48
C LEU A 15 9.21 5.75 -4.54
N VAL A 16 9.73 5.35 -5.71
CA VAL A 16 8.92 4.88 -6.84
C VAL A 16 8.57 3.39 -6.68
N SER A 17 9.50 2.56 -6.20
CA SER A 17 9.27 1.13 -5.96
C SER A 17 8.32 0.87 -4.79
N SER A 18 8.40 1.67 -3.70
CA SER A 18 7.44 1.55 -2.60
C SER A 18 6.03 1.87 -3.08
N THR A 19 5.83 2.92 -3.88
CA THR A 19 4.47 3.31 -4.29
C THR A 19 3.85 2.31 -5.26
N ALA A 20 4.58 1.88 -6.31
CA ALA A 20 4.05 0.95 -7.29
C ALA A 20 3.85 -0.48 -6.74
N GLY A 21 4.81 -0.97 -5.94
CA GLY A 21 4.71 -2.27 -5.28
C GLY A 21 3.62 -2.30 -4.21
N LEU A 22 3.48 -1.23 -3.41
CA LEU A 22 2.40 -1.12 -2.44
C LEU A 22 1.04 -1.03 -3.13
N ILE A 23 0.86 -0.28 -4.22
CA ILE A 23 -0.44 -0.20 -4.91
C ILE A 23 -0.92 -1.59 -5.34
N ILE A 24 -0.07 -2.40 -5.96
CA ILE A 24 -0.44 -3.75 -6.41
C ILE A 24 -0.78 -4.65 -5.22
N ILE A 25 0.04 -4.61 -4.15
CA ILE A 25 -0.20 -5.41 -2.94
C ILE A 25 -1.48 -4.97 -2.21
N HIS A 26 -1.80 -3.67 -2.18
CA HIS A 26 -2.99 -3.15 -1.51
C HIS A 26 -4.26 -3.40 -2.33
N LEU A 27 -4.20 -3.31 -3.66
CA LEU A 27 -5.32 -3.71 -4.53
C LEU A 27 -5.59 -5.21 -4.39
N LEU A 28 -4.54 -6.04 -4.49
CA LEU A 28 -4.69 -7.49 -4.36
C LEU A 28 -5.18 -7.86 -2.96
N GLY A 29 -4.57 -7.31 -1.92
CA GLY A 29 -4.99 -7.51 -0.53
C GLY A 29 -6.42 -7.03 -0.29
N GLY A 30 -6.80 -5.88 -0.84
CA GLY A 30 -8.16 -5.35 -0.78
C GLY A 30 -9.18 -6.32 -1.38
N VAL A 31 -8.95 -6.75 -2.62
CA VAL A 31 -9.84 -7.69 -3.31
C VAL A 31 -9.92 -9.03 -2.56
N LEU A 32 -8.78 -9.62 -2.21
CA LEU A 32 -8.76 -10.91 -1.50
C LEU A 32 -9.40 -10.80 -0.11
N GLY A 33 -9.17 -9.71 0.61
CA GLY A 33 -9.80 -9.44 1.91
C GLY A 33 -11.32 -9.36 1.80
N LEU A 34 -11.83 -8.63 0.81
CA LEU A 34 -13.27 -8.55 0.55
C LEU A 34 -13.85 -9.92 0.16
N LEU A 35 -13.19 -10.66 -0.74
CA LEU A 35 -13.64 -12.00 -1.16
C LEU A 35 -13.67 -13.01 0.00
N ASN A 36 -12.72 -12.94 0.93
CA ASN A 36 -12.73 -13.79 2.12
C ASN A 36 -13.68 -13.30 3.22
N GLY A 37 -13.99 -12.01 3.27
CA GLY A 37 -14.92 -11.47 4.27
C GLY A 37 -16.39 -11.74 3.92
N ILE A 38 -16.79 -11.37 2.70
CA ILE A 38 -18.20 -11.39 2.27
C ILE A 38 -18.49 -12.38 1.13
N GLY A 39 -17.45 -12.93 0.50
CA GLY A 39 -17.60 -13.83 -0.64
C GLY A 39 -17.57 -15.32 -0.27
N PRO A 40 -17.86 -16.20 -1.25
CA PRO A 40 -17.87 -17.65 -1.04
C PRO A 40 -16.50 -18.22 -0.69
N ALA A 41 -15.40 -17.51 -1.01
CA ALA A 41 -14.04 -17.93 -0.65
C ALA A 41 -13.84 -18.04 0.87
N GLY A 42 -14.56 -17.25 1.66
CA GLY A 42 -14.51 -17.28 3.12
C GLY A 42 -15.55 -18.15 3.79
N ALA A 43 -16.38 -18.90 3.05
CA ALA A 43 -17.51 -19.63 3.61
C ALA A 43 -17.12 -20.70 4.65
N ALA A 44 -15.88 -21.20 4.58
CA ALA A 44 -15.34 -22.19 5.51
C ALA A 44 -14.65 -21.56 6.75
N LEU A 45 -14.63 -20.23 6.86
CA LEU A 45 -13.99 -19.51 7.97
C LEU A 45 -15.02 -19.11 9.04
N ASP A 46 -14.59 -19.02 10.30
CA ASP A 46 -15.41 -18.47 11.37
C ASP A 46 -15.68 -16.98 11.16
N ASP A 47 -16.79 -16.48 11.72
CA ASP A 47 -17.24 -15.10 11.56
C ASP A 47 -16.16 -14.08 11.93
N GLN A 48 -15.40 -14.33 13.00
CA GLN A 48 -14.36 -13.41 13.44
C GLN A 48 -13.20 -13.34 12.43
N THR A 49 -12.79 -14.48 11.87
CA THR A 49 -11.77 -14.52 10.81
C THR A 49 -12.24 -13.80 9.55
N ARG A 50 -13.51 -13.98 9.15
CA ARG A 50 -14.12 -13.26 8.03
C ARG A 50 -14.17 -11.76 8.26
N TRP A 51 -14.53 -11.33 9.47
CA TRP A 51 -14.49 -9.91 9.86
C TRP A 51 -13.08 -9.32 9.79
N CYS A 52 -12.06 -10.05 10.23
CA CYS A 52 -10.68 -9.62 10.10
C CYS A 52 -10.27 -9.46 8.62
N TYR A 53 -10.63 -10.40 7.74
CA TYR A 53 -10.38 -10.26 6.30
C TYR A 53 -11.11 -9.06 5.69
N LEU A 54 -12.37 -8.85 6.06
CA LEU A 54 -13.17 -7.71 5.60
C LEU A 54 -12.56 -6.37 6.06
N ALA A 55 -12.26 -6.23 7.34
CA ALA A 55 -11.65 -5.03 7.90
C ALA A 55 -10.28 -4.74 7.24
N GLY A 56 -9.43 -5.75 7.12
CA GLY A 56 -8.15 -5.64 6.42
C GLY A 56 -8.33 -5.20 4.97
N GLY A 57 -9.32 -5.78 4.27
CA GLY A 57 -9.68 -5.42 2.90
C GLY A 57 -10.13 -3.97 2.74
N LEU A 58 -10.96 -3.47 3.67
CA LEU A 58 -11.42 -2.09 3.68
C LEU A 58 -10.29 -1.09 3.95
N PHE A 59 -9.40 -1.38 4.90
CA PHE A 59 -8.21 -0.54 5.13
C PHE A 59 -7.24 -0.56 3.94
N ALA A 60 -7.06 -1.72 3.30
CA ALA A 60 -6.27 -1.84 2.09
C ALA A 60 -6.87 -1.04 0.92
N ALA A 61 -8.21 -1.07 0.75
CA ALA A 61 -8.90 -0.21 -0.22
C ALA A 61 -8.79 1.28 0.13
N GLY A 62 -8.84 1.63 1.43
CA GLY A 62 -8.63 2.98 1.95
C GLY A 62 -7.29 3.61 1.55
N HIS A 63 -6.29 2.79 1.21
CA HIS A 63 -5.03 3.25 0.60
C HIS A 63 -5.25 4.15 -0.62
N LEU A 64 -6.30 3.87 -1.42
CA LEU A 64 -6.58 4.58 -2.66
C LEU A 64 -7.03 6.03 -2.44
N VAL A 65 -7.52 6.38 -1.25
CA VAL A 65 -7.90 7.76 -0.87
C VAL A 65 -6.70 8.71 -0.99
N TYR A 66 -5.49 8.21 -0.76
CA TYR A 66 -4.26 8.99 -0.86
C TYR A 66 -3.75 9.14 -2.30
N GLY A 67 -4.34 8.43 -3.27
CA GLY A 67 -3.86 8.32 -4.64
C GLY A 67 -3.80 9.65 -5.38
N LYS A 68 -4.88 10.45 -5.34
CA LYS A 68 -4.94 11.75 -6.04
C LYS A 68 -3.81 12.68 -5.59
N THR A 69 -3.67 12.88 -4.28
CA THR A 69 -2.64 13.74 -3.70
C THR A 69 -1.24 13.21 -3.96
N ALA A 70 -1.05 11.88 -3.87
CA ALA A 70 0.23 11.25 -4.18
C ALA A 70 0.63 11.50 -5.64
N MET A 71 -0.29 11.34 -6.59
CA MET A 71 -0.03 11.56 -8.01
C MET A 71 0.30 13.02 -8.32
N GLN A 72 -0.34 13.98 -7.64
CA GLN A 72 0.00 15.40 -7.78
C GLN A 72 1.44 15.67 -7.31
N ILE A 73 1.83 15.16 -6.14
CA ILE A 73 3.19 15.32 -5.62
C ILE A 73 4.21 14.65 -6.56
N ILE A 74 3.93 13.43 -7.04
CA ILE A 74 4.79 12.74 -8.02
C ILE A 74 4.92 13.56 -9.30
N GLY A 75 3.82 14.16 -9.79
CA GLY A 75 3.84 15.04 -10.95
C GLY A 75 4.81 16.22 -10.78
N THR A 76 4.87 16.81 -9.59
CA THR A 76 5.84 17.89 -9.29
C THR A 76 7.29 17.39 -9.22
N ILE A 77 7.51 16.13 -8.84
CA ILE A 77 8.86 15.53 -8.80
C ILE A 77 9.33 15.20 -10.22
N TRP A 78 8.41 14.78 -11.09
CA TRP A 78 8.68 14.36 -12.47
C TRP A 78 8.49 15.50 -13.51
N ASP A 79 8.47 16.76 -13.08
CA ASP A 79 8.25 17.88 -13.98
C ASP A 79 9.34 17.94 -15.07
N ALA A 80 8.94 17.60 -16.30
CA ALA A 80 9.82 17.52 -17.46
C ALA A 80 10.37 18.89 -17.89
N SER A 81 9.77 19.99 -17.41
CA SER A 81 10.27 21.35 -17.64
C SER A 81 11.52 21.69 -16.80
N LEU A 82 11.83 20.88 -15.78
CA LEU A 82 12.97 21.06 -14.87
C LEU A 82 13.91 19.85 -14.84
N PRO A 83 14.46 19.42 -16.00
CA PRO A 83 15.25 18.20 -16.08
C PRO A 83 16.51 18.28 -15.21
N GLY A 84 16.69 17.28 -14.34
CA GLY A 84 17.89 17.14 -13.51
C GLY A 84 17.97 18.02 -12.26
N LYS A 85 16.99 18.91 -12.02
CA LYS A 85 16.91 19.67 -10.77
C LYS A 85 16.28 18.80 -9.69
N LYS A 86 16.92 18.73 -8.51
CA LYS A 86 16.36 18.03 -7.35
C LYS A 86 15.20 18.86 -6.78
N ASN A 87 13.97 18.38 -6.90
CA ASN A 87 12.83 19.01 -6.26
C ASN A 87 12.69 18.55 -4.79
N LEU A 88 13.59 19.05 -3.93
CA LEU A 88 13.56 18.74 -2.49
C LEU A 88 12.33 19.35 -1.79
N GLY A 89 11.68 20.35 -2.39
CA GLY A 89 10.43 20.93 -1.87
C GLY A 89 9.27 19.94 -1.83
N ALA A 90 9.24 18.98 -2.77
CA ALA A 90 8.23 17.92 -2.80
C ALA A 90 8.47 16.80 -1.76
N LEU A 91 9.66 16.73 -1.14
CA LEU A 91 10.03 15.65 -0.23
C LEU A 91 9.22 15.68 1.07
N HIS A 92 9.07 16.84 1.70
CA HIS A 92 8.36 16.94 2.98
C HIS A 92 6.85 16.62 2.83
N PRO A 93 6.12 17.18 1.84
CA PRO A 93 4.74 16.77 1.56
C PRO A 93 4.61 15.28 1.26
N TRP A 94 5.54 14.71 0.48
CA TRP A 94 5.56 13.29 0.17
C TRP A 94 5.70 12.43 1.43
N LEU A 95 6.69 12.71 2.28
CA LEU A 95 6.92 11.96 3.51
C LEU A 95 5.73 12.07 4.46
N ARG A 96 5.14 13.26 4.60
CA ARG A 96 3.94 13.47 5.43
C ARG A 96 2.75 12.65 4.91
N LEU A 97 2.51 12.63 3.60
CA LEU A 97 1.43 11.83 3.01
C LEU A 97 1.66 10.34 3.23
N ASN A 98 2.90 9.86 3.04
CA ASN A 98 3.27 8.46 3.25
C ASN A 98 3.10 8.05 4.71
N TRP A 99 3.49 8.91 5.66
CA TRP A 99 3.28 8.67 7.08
C TRP A 99 1.81 8.43 7.40
N TRP A 100 0.94 9.35 6.98
CA TRP A 100 -0.50 9.22 7.21
C TRP A 100 -1.05 7.95 6.58
N ARG A 101 -0.77 7.71 5.30
CA ARG A 101 -1.19 6.50 4.60
C ARG A 101 -0.73 5.21 5.31
N ILE A 102 0.51 5.18 5.80
CA ILE A 102 1.03 4.01 6.53
C ILE A 102 0.25 3.80 7.82
N MET A 103 0.02 4.86 8.59
CA MET A 103 -0.61 4.77 9.91
C MET A 103 -2.11 4.47 9.85
N THR A 104 -2.82 4.95 8.83
CA THR A 104 -4.29 4.86 8.75
C THR A 104 -4.80 3.77 7.81
N ALA A 105 -3.98 3.30 6.87
CA ALA A 105 -4.36 2.26 5.92
C ALA A 105 -3.46 1.03 6.07
N ASN A 106 -2.15 1.19 5.88
CA ASN A 106 -1.25 0.04 5.75
C ASN A 106 -1.10 -0.76 7.06
N ILE A 107 -0.84 -0.08 8.19
CA ILE A 107 -0.67 -0.75 9.49
C ILE A 107 -1.97 -1.42 9.94
N PRO A 108 -3.14 -0.75 9.92
CA PRO A 108 -4.40 -1.42 10.23
C PRO A 108 -4.67 -2.63 9.33
N ALA A 109 -4.50 -2.49 8.00
CA ALA A 109 -4.68 -3.59 7.06
C ALA A 109 -3.76 -4.78 7.39
N LEU A 110 -2.48 -4.51 7.67
CA LEU A 110 -1.50 -5.53 8.05
C LEU A 110 -1.93 -6.27 9.31
N LEU A 111 -2.33 -5.55 10.36
CA LEU A 111 -2.74 -6.15 11.63
C LEU A 111 -3.95 -7.07 11.43
N PHE A 112 -4.98 -6.59 10.73
CA PHE A 112 -6.18 -7.38 10.47
C PHE A 112 -5.90 -8.62 9.60
N PHE A 113 -5.08 -8.49 8.55
CA PHE A 113 -4.71 -9.64 7.73
C PHE A 113 -3.82 -10.65 8.46
N LEU A 114 -2.89 -10.21 9.31
CA LEU A 114 -2.10 -11.11 10.14
C LEU A 114 -2.97 -11.86 11.14
N THR A 115 -3.91 -11.16 11.80
CA THR A 115 -4.88 -11.81 12.69
C THR A 115 -5.74 -12.81 11.95
N ALA A 116 -6.28 -12.45 10.78
CA ALA A 116 -7.07 -13.35 9.94
C ALA A 116 -6.27 -14.60 9.54
N LEU A 117 -5.02 -14.42 9.11
CA LEU A 117 -4.14 -15.52 8.70
C LEU A 117 -3.83 -16.47 9.85
N ILE A 118 -3.44 -15.94 11.02
CA ILE A 118 -3.14 -16.76 12.20
C ILE A 118 -4.37 -17.60 12.58
N ARG A 119 -5.55 -16.97 12.62
CA ARG A 119 -6.80 -17.67 12.97
C ARG A 119 -7.18 -18.71 11.93
N ALA A 120 -7.09 -18.39 10.65
CA ALA A 120 -7.38 -19.34 9.57
C ALA A 120 -6.47 -20.59 9.64
N ILE A 121 -5.20 -20.42 10.02
CA ILE A 121 -4.27 -21.54 10.25
C ILE A 121 -4.70 -22.36 11.47
N MET A 122 -5.05 -21.71 12.58
CA MET A 122 -5.46 -22.39 13.82
C MET A 122 -6.76 -23.19 13.64
N VAL A 123 -7.76 -22.62 12.95
CA VAL A 123 -9.02 -23.32 12.63
C VAL A 123 -8.75 -24.59 11.83
N ARG A 124 -7.75 -24.59 10.96
CA ARG A 124 -7.39 -25.75 10.13
C ARG A 124 -6.73 -26.90 10.91
N GLN A 125 -6.28 -26.64 12.13
CA GLN A 125 -5.62 -27.61 13.01
C GLN A 125 -6.54 -28.20 14.07
N ALA A 126 -7.75 -27.66 14.23
CA ALA A 126 -8.79 -28.14 15.14
C ALA A 126 -9.76 -29.09 14.43
#